data_AF-A0A7X3CMT5-F1
#
_entry.id   AF-A0A7X3CMT5-F1
#
_cell.length_a   1.000
_cell.length_b   1.000
_cell.length_c   1.000
_cell.angle_alpha   90.00
_cell.angle_beta   90.00
_cell.angle_gamma   90.00
#
_symmetry.space_group_name_H-M   'P 1'
#
loop_
_entity.id
_entity.type
_entity.pdbx_description
1 polymer ?
#
loop_
_entity_poly.entity_id
_entity_poly.type
_entity_poly.pdbx_seq_one_letter_code
_entity_poly.pdbx_strand_id
1 'polypeptide(L)'
;MDLQGIIDRLLPILPTALIIALVFIGVSYLSYAFYRKRGGRRTVTARQVITVFLILAWFVVVMVLTTFSRGANYEGWFNFQLFSGYVNAWNQWSLQEWQLIIFNMLMFAPLGFLLPLLSKTTRRFVPVLLLSLLITLGIECIQMLSRRGIFELDDILHNTLGSMAGYFVMSAILDIAERRKIAVKSVWRALSIPLLFVLLFSGALLVYHMKELGNLSIRPAIAQDMSHVKVTLNADLPTGAEPVSLYSNSRIHHLKYGEEMAALMKRTFDLQQVGGVRMDGFNRIWMLLADDGKEYTFNYAVNDGGWWLSTEGDGSGPMEQEELAKHGEYYESWMLSSGILPPNAVFSTQNEDTLRWDIERSIADIARGNSDYASGMVMIVPSGEHQIPHSLFYSIQENKFVRKIEIISPAQAYMEVAKGNFYVYNDLKNGDQLNVDEYELIYTYDSKGYYQPVYRFTGTVNESSWSTLIPAVK
;
A
#
# COMPACT_ATOMS: atom_id res chain seq x y z
N MET A 1 -0.25 1.34 -8.43
CA MET A 1 -0.45 2.57 -9.25
C MET A 1 -0.60 2.15 -10.70
N ASP A 2 -1.56 2.72 -11.43
CA ASP A 2 -1.65 2.56 -12.88
C ASP A 2 -0.59 3.43 -13.58
N LEU A 3 0.03 2.91 -14.66
CA LEU A 3 1.04 3.61 -15.46
C LEU A 3 0.48 4.94 -16.00
N GLN A 4 -0.81 4.95 -16.35
CA GLN A 4 -1.50 6.15 -16.82
C GLN A 4 -1.54 7.23 -15.74
N GLY A 5 -1.87 6.88 -14.50
CA GLY A 5 -1.83 7.82 -13.37
C GLY A 5 -0.42 8.35 -13.05
N ILE A 6 0.63 7.59 -13.34
CA ILE A 6 2.03 8.09 -13.25
C ILE A 6 2.28 9.13 -14.34
N ILE A 7 1.89 8.84 -15.58
CA ILE A 7 2.05 9.75 -16.72
C ILE A 7 1.29 11.04 -16.46
N ASP A 8 0.05 10.97 -15.99
CA ASP A 8 -0.79 12.14 -15.70
C ASP A 8 -0.19 13.03 -14.61
N ARG A 9 0.53 12.45 -13.64
CA ARG A 9 1.27 13.21 -12.62
C ARG A 9 2.57 13.81 -13.18
N LEU A 10 3.26 13.12 -14.09
CA LEU A 10 4.54 13.56 -14.64
C LEU A 10 4.39 14.62 -15.73
N LEU A 11 3.38 14.49 -16.59
CA LEU A 11 3.18 15.34 -17.77
C LEU A 11 3.17 16.84 -17.43
N PRO A 12 2.46 17.29 -16.36
CA PRO A 12 2.44 18.71 -15.98
C PRO A 12 3.78 19.23 -15.44
N ILE A 13 4.65 18.36 -14.92
CA ILE A 13 5.93 18.72 -14.30
C ILE A 13 7.03 18.90 -15.35
N LEU A 14 6.96 18.14 -16.44
CA LEU A 14 8.00 18.09 -17.48
C LEU A 14 8.37 19.48 -18.06
N PRO A 15 7.43 20.37 -18.41
CA PRO A 15 7.79 21.70 -18.93
C PRO A 15 8.60 22.53 -17.94
N THR A 16 8.19 22.54 -16.67
CA THR A 16 8.89 23.25 -15.60
C THR A 16 10.29 22.69 -15.38
N ALA A 17 10.43 21.36 -15.38
CA ALA A 17 11.73 20.71 -15.25
C ALA A 17 12.69 21.07 -16.39
N LEU A 18 12.18 21.11 -17.63
CA LEU A 18 12.95 21.50 -18.81
C LEU A 18 13.39 22.97 -18.76
N ILE A 19 12.50 23.89 -18.34
CA ILE A 19 12.83 25.31 -18.20
C ILE A 19 13.93 25.52 -17.15
N ILE A 20 13.80 24.90 -15.97
CA ILE A 20 14.81 25.00 -14.90
C ILE A 20 16.16 24.46 -15.38
N ALA A 21 16.16 23.30 -16.06
CA ALA A 21 17.38 22.71 -16.61
C ALA A 21 18.03 23.62 -17.67
N LEU A 22 17.25 24.28 -18.53
CA LEU A 22 17.74 25.22 -19.53
C LEU A 22 18.35 26.48 -18.90
N VAL A 23 17.73 27.04 -17.86
CA VAL A 23 18.27 28.20 -17.12
C VAL A 23 19.60 27.84 -16.48
N PHE A 24 19.69 26.67 -15.85
CA PHE A 24 20.93 26.21 -15.21
C PHE A 24 22.05 25.99 -16.24
N ILE A 25 21.72 25.52 -17.45
CA ILE A 25 22.68 25.47 -18.56
C ILE A 25 23.10 26.84 -19.02
N GLY A 26 22.16 27.78 -19.19
CA GLY A 26 22.48 29.15 -19.56
C GLY A 26 23.51 29.73 -18.58
N VAL A 27 23.27 29.56 -17.28
CA VAL A 27 24.19 30.00 -16.22
C VAL A 27 25.53 29.25 -16.28
N SER A 28 25.51 27.92 -16.47
CA SER A 28 26.72 27.11 -16.56
C SER A 28 27.56 27.42 -17.81
N TYR A 29 26.91 27.68 -18.94
CA TYR A 29 27.53 28.11 -20.19
C TYR A 29 28.14 29.49 -20.05
N LEU A 30 27.42 30.46 -19.47
CA LEU A 30 27.93 31.79 -19.18
C LEU A 30 29.15 31.71 -18.22
N SER A 31 29.07 30.87 -17.19
CA SER A 31 30.18 30.61 -16.26
C SER A 31 31.40 30.00 -16.97
N TYR A 32 31.17 29.04 -17.87
CA TYR A 32 32.23 28.44 -18.68
C TYR A 32 32.83 29.42 -19.69
N ALA A 33 32.01 30.23 -20.36
CA ALA A 33 32.45 31.28 -21.27
C ALA A 33 33.30 32.31 -20.53
N PHE A 34 32.92 32.69 -19.31
CA PHE A 34 33.70 33.55 -18.44
C PHE A 34 35.01 32.91 -17.98
N TYR A 35 35.01 31.63 -17.61
CA TYR A 35 36.23 30.85 -17.32
C TYR A 35 37.19 30.82 -18.53
N ARG A 36 36.67 30.62 -19.74
CA ARG A 36 37.46 30.66 -20.98
C ARG A 36 38.02 32.06 -21.23
N LYS A 37 37.23 33.11 -21.00
CA LYS A 37 37.68 34.51 -21.09
C LYS A 37 38.80 34.83 -20.09
N ARG A 38 38.84 34.16 -18.93
CA ARG A 38 39.91 34.26 -17.91
C ARG A 38 41.11 33.31 -18.15
N GLY A 39 41.24 32.73 -19.34
CA GLY A 39 42.41 31.90 -19.70
C GLY A 39 42.29 30.41 -19.35
N GLY A 40 41.09 29.94 -19.03
CA GLY A 40 40.81 28.54 -18.72
C GLY A 40 41.14 27.57 -19.87
N ARG A 41 41.95 26.53 -19.60
CA ARG A 41 42.44 25.59 -20.62
C ARG A 41 41.55 24.36 -20.85
N ARG A 42 40.60 24.06 -19.95
CA ARG A 42 39.72 22.89 -20.10
C ARG A 42 38.67 23.12 -21.19
N THR A 43 38.53 22.17 -22.10
CA THR A 43 37.51 22.16 -23.15
C THR A 43 36.37 21.23 -22.80
N VAL A 44 35.12 21.72 -22.87
CA VAL A 44 33.91 20.92 -22.66
C VAL A 44 33.36 20.48 -24.01
N THR A 45 33.02 19.19 -24.15
CA THR A 45 32.44 18.62 -25.37
C THR A 45 30.91 18.76 -25.39
N ALA A 46 30.29 18.82 -26.58
CA ALA A 46 28.83 18.85 -26.71
C ALA A 46 28.14 17.67 -25.99
N ARG A 47 28.74 16.48 -26.06
CA ARG A 47 28.27 15.30 -25.30
C ARG A 47 28.21 15.55 -23.79
N GLN A 48 29.23 16.19 -23.21
CA GLN A 48 29.24 16.52 -21.79
C GLN A 48 28.15 17.54 -21.44
N VAL A 49 27.95 18.56 -22.28
CA VAL A 49 26.86 19.54 -22.09
C VAL A 49 25.49 18.86 -22.10
N ILE A 50 25.23 18.01 -23.10
CA ILE A 50 23.96 17.26 -23.19
C ILE A 50 23.80 16.31 -22.01
N THR A 51 24.86 15.62 -21.59
CA THR A 51 24.77 14.70 -20.44
C THR A 51 24.45 15.46 -19.15
N VAL A 52 25.10 16.61 -18.92
CA VAL A 52 24.82 17.46 -17.76
C VAL A 52 23.38 18.00 -17.82
N PHE A 53 22.89 18.40 -19.00
CA PHE A 53 21.48 18.79 -19.18
C PHE A 53 20.53 17.71 -18.70
N LEU A 54 20.72 16.48 -19.19
CA LEU A 54 19.84 15.36 -18.89
C LEU A 54 19.90 14.98 -17.41
N ILE A 55 21.07 15.05 -16.78
CA ILE A 55 21.21 14.83 -15.33
C ILE A 55 20.48 15.92 -14.55
N LEU A 56 20.57 17.19 -14.96
CA LEU A 56 19.87 18.28 -14.28
C LEU A 56 18.35 18.16 -14.45
N ALA A 57 17.87 17.88 -15.65
CA ALA A 57 16.45 17.65 -15.91
C ALA A 57 15.92 16.46 -15.10
N TRP A 58 16.67 15.35 -15.08
CA TRP A 58 16.39 14.20 -14.23
C TRP A 58 16.31 14.60 -12.74
N PHE A 59 17.30 15.33 -12.23
CA PHE A 59 17.34 15.74 -10.83
C PHE A 59 16.13 16.60 -10.45
N VAL A 60 15.70 17.52 -11.33
CA VAL A 60 14.48 18.30 -11.10
C VAL A 60 13.25 17.40 -11.04
N VAL A 61 13.11 16.45 -11.97
CA VAL A 61 12.00 15.48 -11.96
C VAL A 61 11.99 14.70 -10.64
N VAL A 62 13.13 14.17 -10.20
CA VAL A 62 13.25 13.45 -8.92
C VAL A 62 12.83 14.34 -7.76
N MET A 63 13.37 15.55 -7.65
CA MET A 63 13.03 16.47 -6.58
C MET A 63 11.54 16.82 -6.55
N VAL A 64 10.89 16.99 -7.71
CA VAL A 64 9.45 17.24 -7.74
C VAL A 64 8.66 16.02 -7.30
N LEU A 65 9.00 14.83 -7.81
CA LEU A 65 8.32 13.59 -7.46
C LEU A 65 8.46 13.24 -5.97
N THR A 66 9.66 13.36 -5.40
CA THR A 66 9.94 12.86 -4.06
C THR A 66 9.76 13.91 -2.98
N THR A 67 9.93 15.19 -3.30
CA THR A 67 9.98 16.28 -2.31
C THR A 67 8.84 17.28 -2.49
N PHE A 68 8.60 17.79 -3.70
CA PHE A 68 7.66 18.90 -3.89
C PHE A 68 6.21 18.47 -4.15
N SER A 69 5.96 17.19 -4.46
CA SER A 69 4.62 16.63 -4.64
C SER A 69 3.92 16.26 -3.33
N ARG A 70 4.67 16.19 -2.21
CA ARG A 70 4.19 15.76 -0.90
C ARG A 70 3.83 16.98 -0.03
N GLY A 71 2.72 16.89 0.71
CA GLY A 71 2.36 17.88 1.73
C GLY A 71 3.41 17.93 2.86
N ALA A 72 3.59 19.10 3.48
CA ALA A 72 4.57 19.31 4.56
C ALA A 72 4.01 18.87 5.92
N ASN A 73 3.82 17.56 6.11
CA ASN A 73 3.18 16.99 7.31
C ASN A 73 4.02 15.88 7.99
N TYR A 74 5.27 15.67 7.59
CA TYR A 74 6.11 14.62 8.18
C TYR A 74 7.02 15.21 9.28
N GLU A 75 6.89 14.75 10.52
CA GLU A 75 7.66 15.24 11.66
C GLU A 75 9.11 14.70 11.70
N GLY A 76 9.88 14.77 10.61
CA GLY A 76 11.31 14.42 10.64
C GLY A 76 11.60 13.00 11.15
N TRP A 77 10.74 12.03 10.80
CA TRP A 77 10.90 10.63 11.19
C TRP A 77 12.13 10.02 10.48
N PHE A 78 12.82 9.13 11.18
CA PHE A 78 13.98 8.40 10.66
C PHE A 78 13.67 6.91 10.61
N ASN A 79 13.87 6.28 9.46
CA ASN A 79 13.87 4.84 9.35
C ASN A 79 15.28 4.33 9.03
N PHE A 80 16.01 3.98 10.10
CA PHE A 80 17.33 3.36 10.01
C PHE A 80 17.29 1.84 9.90
N GLN A 81 16.10 1.23 9.82
CA GLN A 81 15.98 -0.22 9.69
C GLN A 81 15.99 -0.62 8.23
N LEU A 82 17.18 -0.97 7.75
CA LEU A 82 17.37 -1.53 6.43
C LEU A 82 16.53 -2.81 6.27
N PHE A 83 15.89 -2.93 5.12
CA PHE A 83 14.96 -3.98 4.69
C PHE A 83 13.56 -3.96 5.30
N SER A 84 13.23 -2.96 6.14
CA SER A 84 11.89 -2.84 6.72
C SER A 84 10.80 -2.72 5.65
N GLY A 85 11.06 -2.04 4.54
CA GLY A 85 10.14 -1.96 3.39
C GLY A 85 9.85 -3.33 2.75
N TYR A 86 10.84 -4.22 2.70
CA TYR A 86 10.66 -5.58 2.19
C TYR A 86 9.84 -6.44 3.16
N VAL A 87 10.07 -6.31 4.46
CA VAL A 87 9.29 -7.01 5.48
C VAL A 87 7.84 -6.53 5.46
N ASN A 88 7.61 -5.22 5.33
CA ASN A 88 6.29 -4.65 5.18
C ASN A 88 5.58 -5.17 3.92
N ALA A 89 6.25 -5.12 2.76
CA ALA A 89 5.72 -5.63 1.49
C ALA A 89 5.40 -7.13 1.56
N TRP A 90 6.21 -7.90 2.28
CA TRP A 90 5.96 -9.30 2.56
C TRP A 90 4.74 -9.51 3.47
N ASN A 91 4.69 -8.85 4.63
CA ASN A 91 3.59 -9.01 5.60
C ASN A 91 2.24 -8.57 5.03
N GLN A 92 2.21 -7.44 4.32
CA GLN A 92 0.99 -6.97 3.64
C GLN A 92 0.64 -7.79 2.40
N TRP A 93 1.62 -8.51 1.82
CA TRP A 93 1.50 -9.20 0.54
C TRP A 93 0.87 -8.31 -0.55
N SER A 94 1.32 -7.05 -0.61
CA SER A 94 0.74 -6.02 -1.47
C SER A 94 1.61 -5.77 -2.69
N LEU A 95 1.04 -5.95 -3.89
CA LEU A 95 1.73 -5.62 -5.15
C LEU A 95 2.15 -4.14 -5.20
N GLN A 96 1.39 -3.25 -4.56
CA GLN A 96 1.69 -1.83 -4.53
C GLN A 96 2.99 -1.55 -3.77
N GLU A 97 3.19 -2.17 -2.61
CA GLU A 97 4.42 -2.02 -1.83
C GLU A 97 5.66 -2.50 -2.62
N TRP A 98 5.53 -3.63 -3.33
CA TRP A 98 6.59 -4.13 -4.21
C TRP A 98 6.85 -3.20 -5.41
N GLN A 99 5.80 -2.62 -6.00
CA GLN A 99 5.93 -1.63 -7.07
C GLN A 99 6.68 -0.38 -6.61
N LEU A 100 6.44 0.09 -5.39
CA LEU A 100 7.14 1.26 -4.83
C LEU A 100 8.65 1.01 -4.75
N ILE A 101 9.07 -0.16 -4.26
CA ILE A 101 10.48 -0.56 -4.22
C ILE A 101 11.11 -0.53 -5.63
N ILE A 102 10.43 -1.10 -6.63
CA ILE A 102 10.91 -1.14 -8.01
C ILE A 102 10.98 0.27 -8.61
N PHE A 103 9.97 1.10 -8.37
CA PHE A 103 9.94 2.47 -8.88
C PHE A 103 11.02 3.36 -8.26
N ASN A 104 11.37 3.18 -6.98
CA ASN A 104 12.51 3.87 -6.38
C ASN A 104 13.82 3.53 -7.10
N MET A 105 14.04 2.24 -7.44
CA MET A 105 15.20 1.84 -8.25
C MET A 105 15.15 2.42 -9.68
N LEU A 106 14.03 2.29 -10.37
CA LEU A 106 13.90 2.77 -11.76
C LEU A 106 14.10 4.28 -11.87
N MET A 107 13.64 5.03 -10.87
CA MET A 107 13.79 6.49 -10.81
C MET A 107 15.25 6.94 -10.85
N PHE A 108 16.19 6.17 -10.29
CA PHE A 108 17.62 6.50 -10.25
C PHE A 108 18.46 5.84 -11.35
N ALA A 109 17.91 4.92 -12.13
CA ALA A 109 18.61 4.32 -13.26
C ALA A 109 19.17 5.35 -14.28
N PRO A 110 18.46 6.45 -14.62
CA PRO A 110 19.00 7.47 -15.51
C PRO A 110 20.31 8.11 -15.03
N LEU A 111 20.47 8.34 -13.72
CA LEU A 111 21.70 8.92 -13.16
C LEU A 111 22.92 8.05 -13.53
N GLY A 112 22.90 6.78 -13.15
CA GLY A 112 24.01 5.87 -13.41
C GLY A 112 24.21 5.58 -14.89
N PHE A 113 23.14 5.59 -15.69
CA PHE A 113 23.24 5.47 -17.15
C PHE A 113 23.98 6.65 -17.79
N LEU A 114 23.77 7.87 -17.30
CA LEU A 114 24.35 9.09 -17.88
C LEU A 114 25.79 9.35 -17.40
N LEU A 115 26.13 9.02 -16.15
CA LEU A 115 27.44 9.34 -15.56
C LEU A 115 28.66 8.87 -16.38
N PRO A 116 28.70 7.65 -16.96
CA PRO A 116 29.83 7.21 -17.81
C PRO A 116 30.06 8.05 -19.06
N LEU A 117 29.09 8.86 -19.47
CA LEU A 117 29.20 9.74 -20.62
C LEU A 117 29.99 11.03 -20.31
N LEU A 118 30.16 11.40 -19.03
CA LEU A 118 30.81 12.64 -18.60
C LEU A 118 32.34 12.58 -18.70
N SER A 119 32.97 11.49 -18.28
CA SER A 119 34.42 11.40 -18.16
C SER A 119 34.94 9.96 -18.15
N LYS A 120 36.24 9.77 -18.35
CA LYS A 120 36.88 8.45 -18.17
C LYS A 120 36.86 7.99 -16.70
N THR A 121 36.81 8.91 -15.75
CA THR A 121 36.72 8.60 -14.31
C THR A 121 35.37 7.95 -13.99
N THR A 122 34.28 8.55 -14.47
CA THR A 122 32.91 8.05 -14.27
C THR A 122 32.55 6.85 -15.13
N ARG A 123 33.49 6.32 -15.93
CA ARG A 123 33.37 4.98 -16.53
C ARG A 123 33.75 3.87 -15.54
N ARG A 124 34.45 4.19 -14.45
CA ARG A 124 34.77 3.23 -13.39
C ARG A 124 33.60 3.11 -12.43
N PHE A 125 33.46 1.94 -11.82
CA PHE A 125 32.37 1.62 -10.91
C PHE A 125 32.38 2.50 -9.64
N VAL A 126 33.53 2.59 -8.95
CA VAL A 126 33.63 3.27 -7.65
C VAL A 126 33.20 4.75 -7.69
N PRO A 127 33.62 5.59 -8.66
CA PRO A 127 33.15 6.96 -8.74
C PRO A 127 31.64 7.08 -8.95
N VAL A 128 31.04 6.17 -9.72
CA VAL A 128 29.59 6.17 -9.98
C VAL A 128 28.84 5.73 -8.72
N LEU A 129 29.32 4.71 -8.02
CA LEU A 129 28.77 4.26 -6.74
C LEU A 129 28.79 5.38 -5.70
N LEU A 130 29.95 6.00 -5.47
CA LEU A 130 30.09 7.08 -4.47
C LEU A 130 29.23 8.29 -4.82
N LEU A 131 29.19 8.70 -6.09
CA LEU A 131 28.37 9.83 -6.52
C LEU A 131 26.87 9.53 -6.36
N SER A 132 26.44 8.30 -6.67
CA SER A 132 25.04 7.88 -6.49
C SER A 132 24.65 7.87 -5.02
N LEU A 133 25.51 7.32 -4.15
CA LEU A 133 25.31 7.29 -2.71
C LEU A 133 25.25 8.70 -2.12
N LEU A 134 26.14 9.60 -2.52
CA LEU A 134 26.16 10.99 -2.04
C LEU A 134 24.94 11.78 -2.52
N ILE A 135 24.51 11.59 -3.78
CA ILE A 135 23.33 12.26 -4.32
C ILE A 135 22.07 11.78 -3.60
N THR A 136 21.86 10.47 -3.46
CA THR A 136 20.67 9.96 -2.77
C THR A 136 20.67 10.35 -1.30
N LEU A 137 21.80 10.29 -0.60
CA LEU A 137 21.92 10.76 0.78
C LEU A 137 21.59 12.25 0.88
N GLY A 138 22.06 13.06 -0.07
CA GLY A 138 21.74 14.49 -0.13
C GLY A 138 20.26 14.76 -0.32
N ILE A 139 19.57 13.97 -1.16
CA ILE A 139 18.12 14.07 -1.39
C ILE A 139 17.34 13.75 -0.11
N GLU A 140 17.66 12.64 0.56
CA GLU A 140 17.02 12.26 1.83
C GLU A 140 17.24 13.33 2.91
N CYS A 141 18.46 13.86 3.03
CA CYS A 141 18.76 14.97 3.93
C CYS A 141 17.92 16.23 3.62
N ILE A 142 17.73 16.57 2.33
CA ILE A 142 16.90 17.72 1.93
C ILE A 142 15.43 17.46 2.28
N GLN A 143 14.89 16.26 2.02
CA GLN A 143 13.51 15.91 2.34
C GLN A 143 13.23 16.00 3.84
N MET A 144 14.16 15.48 4.64
CA MET A 144 14.12 15.53 6.10
C MET A 144 14.17 16.97 6.62
N LEU A 145 15.16 17.77 6.20
CA LEU A 145 15.27 19.18 6.60
C LEU A 145 14.07 20.02 6.15
N SER A 146 13.44 19.64 5.04
CA SER A 146 12.25 20.32 4.51
C SER A 146 10.93 19.83 5.13
N ARG A 147 10.95 18.79 5.99
CA ARG A 147 9.75 18.13 6.56
C ARG A 147 8.76 17.61 5.51
N ARG A 148 9.29 17.17 4.36
CA ARG A 148 8.50 16.68 3.21
C ARG A 148 8.67 15.18 2.96
N GLY A 149 9.45 14.50 3.78
CA GLY A 149 9.65 13.06 3.72
C GLY A 149 10.29 12.53 4.99
N ILE A 150 10.35 11.20 5.06
CA ILE A 150 11.02 10.41 6.10
C ILE A 150 12.42 10.11 5.55
N PHE A 151 13.44 10.17 6.41
CA PHE A 151 14.78 9.74 6.02
C PHE A 151 14.84 8.21 6.05
N GLU A 152 14.88 7.55 4.89
CA GLU A 152 14.78 6.08 4.79
C GLU A 152 16.06 5.44 4.22
N LEU A 153 16.68 4.53 4.98
CA LEU A 153 17.85 3.80 4.49
C LEU A 153 17.53 2.88 3.31
N ASP A 154 16.31 2.35 3.26
CA ASP A 154 15.84 1.54 2.14
C ASP A 154 15.80 2.35 0.84
N ASP A 155 15.42 3.63 0.89
CA ASP A 155 15.42 4.50 -0.29
C ASP A 155 16.84 4.79 -0.78
N ILE A 156 17.79 5.04 0.13
CA ILE A 156 19.22 5.15 -0.22
C ILE A 156 19.71 3.88 -0.92
N LEU A 157 19.34 2.70 -0.41
CA LEU A 157 19.70 1.42 -1.01
C LEU A 157 19.08 1.27 -2.41
N HIS A 158 17.77 1.48 -2.55
CA HIS A 158 17.04 1.31 -3.81
C HIS A 158 17.54 2.28 -4.88
N ASN A 159 17.69 3.55 -4.54
CA ASN A 159 18.18 4.57 -5.45
C ASN A 159 19.62 4.25 -5.91
N THR A 160 20.46 3.78 -5.00
CA THR A 160 21.84 3.37 -5.34
C THR A 160 21.83 2.15 -6.26
N LEU A 161 21.03 1.11 -5.98
CA LEU A 161 20.89 -0.07 -6.83
C LEU A 161 20.35 0.28 -8.21
N GLY A 162 19.37 1.18 -8.28
CA GLY A 162 18.83 1.76 -9.50
C GLY A 162 19.91 2.39 -10.37
N SER A 163 20.68 3.30 -9.78
CA SER A 163 21.83 3.92 -10.46
C SER A 163 22.86 2.86 -10.90
N MET A 164 23.16 1.86 -10.08
CA MET A 164 24.09 0.79 -10.48
C MET A 164 23.57 -0.02 -11.67
N ALA A 165 22.26 -0.28 -11.74
CA ALA A 165 21.64 -0.95 -12.88
C ALA A 165 21.81 -0.11 -14.16
N GLY A 166 21.50 1.19 -14.11
CA GLY A 166 21.72 2.11 -15.22
C GLY A 166 23.19 2.19 -15.66
N TYR A 167 24.12 2.23 -14.69
CA TYR A 167 25.56 2.22 -14.95
C TYR A 167 26.01 0.94 -15.66
N PHE A 168 25.51 -0.21 -15.24
CA PHE A 168 25.85 -1.50 -15.86
C PHE A 168 25.34 -1.59 -17.29
N VAL A 169 24.13 -1.08 -17.57
CA VAL A 169 23.59 -0.98 -18.92
C VAL A 169 24.48 -0.09 -19.79
N MET A 170 24.78 1.14 -19.36
CA MET A 170 25.64 2.05 -20.14
C MET A 170 27.06 1.49 -20.32
N SER A 171 27.61 0.88 -19.28
CA SER A 171 28.94 0.25 -19.35
C SER A 171 28.98 -0.90 -20.34
N ALA A 172 27.89 -1.68 -20.46
CA ALA A 172 27.75 -2.71 -21.47
C ALA A 172 27.66 -2.10 -22.88
N ILE A 173 26.87 -1.03 -23.06
CA ILE A 173 26.76 -0.30 -24.35
C ILE A 173 28.12 0.22 -24.80
N LEU A 174 28.87 0.86 -23.92
CA LEU A 174 30.20 1.38 -24.23
C LEU A 174 31.19 0.27 -24.59
N ASP A 175 31.17 -0.85 -23.87
CA ASP A 175 32.03 -2.02 -24.13
C ASP A 175 31.69 -2.68 -25.49
N ILE A 176 30.39 -2.79 -25.83
CA ILE A 176 29.92 -3.29 -27.12
C ILE A 176 30.32 -2.34 -28.26
N ALA A 177 30.18 -1.02 -28.05
CA ALA A 177 30.54 -0.02 -29.04
C ALA A 177 32.06 0.02 -29.30
N GLU A 178 32.87 -0.10 -28.25
CA GLU A 178 34.34 -0.13 -28.35
C GLU A 178 34.84 -1.42 -29.01
N ARG A 179 34.23 -2.58 -28.72
CA ARG A 179 34.63 -3.88 -29.29
C ARG A 179 33.96 -4.21 -30.62
N ARG A 180 32.90 -3.50 -31.00
CA ARG A 180 32.00 -3.79 -32.14
C ARG A 180 31.44 -5.23 -32.14
N LYS A 181 31.30 -5.83 -30.95
CA LYS A 181 30.79 -7.19 -30.77
C LYS A 181 30.07 -7.30 -29.43
N ILE A 182 28.95 -8.04 -29.41
CA ILE A 182 28.25 -8.37 -28.17
C ILE A 182 29.02 -9.48 -27.46
N ALA A 183 29.61 -9.16 -26.31
CA ALA A 183 30.23 -10.15 -25.44
C ALA A 183 29.23 -10.60 -24.36
N VAL A 184 29.21 -11.90 -24.06
CA VAL A 184 28.37 -12.48 -22.99
C VAL A 184 28.59 -11.78 -21.65
N LYS A 185 29.83 -11.36 -21.36
CA LYS A 185 30.17 -10.56 -20.16
C LYS A 185 29.45 -9.21 -20.11
N SER A 186 29.27 -8.54 -21.24
CA SER A 186 28.59 -7.24 -21.31
C SER A 186 27.09 -7.41 -21.08
N VAL A 187 26.49 -8.46 -21.66
CA VAL A 187 25.08 -8.82 -21.42
C VAL A 187 24.84 -9.19 -19.96
N TRP A 188 25.66 -10.08 -19.39
CA TRP A 188 25.57 -10.44 -17.97
C TRP A 188 25.68 -9.25 -17.04
N ARG A 189 26.56 -8.29 -17.33
CA ARG A 189 26.68 -7.06 -16.55
C ARG A 189 25.39 -6.27 -16.57
N ALA A 190 24.82 -6.02 -17.76
CA ALA A 190 23.58 -5.24 -17.90
C ALA A 190 22.38 -5.90 -17.19
N LEU A 191 22.34 -7.24 -17.17
CA LEU A 191 21.23 -8.00 -16.61
C LEU A 191 21.42 -8.45 -15.17
N SER A 192 22.59 -8.28 -14.55
CA SER A 192 22.87 -8.88 -13.24
C SER A 192 21.94 -8.41 -12.13
N ILE A 193 21.63 -7.10 -12.07
CA ILE A 193 20.71 -6.55 -11.07
C ILE A 193 19.25 -6.95 -11.38
N PRO A 194 18.72 -6.74 -12.60
CA PRO A 194 17.38 -7.21 -12.94
C PRO A 194 17.16 -8.71 -12.67
N LEU A 195 18.12 -9.56 -13.06
CA LEU A 195 18.02 -11.01 -12.85
C LEU A 195 18.08 -11.40 -11.37
N LEU A 196 18.86 -10.69 -10.56
CA LEU A 196 18.86 -10.88 -9.11
C LEU A 196 17.47 -10.62 -8.52
N PHE A 197 16.83 -9.50 -8.90
CA PHE A 197 15.48 -9.21 -8.43
C PHE A 197 14.45 -10.21 -8.94
N VAL A 198 14.51 -10.61 -10.22
CA VAL A 198 13.65 -11.68 -10.74
C VAL A 198 13.80 -12.97 -9.94
N LEU A 199 15.03 -13.35 -9.58
CA LEU A 199 15.30 -14.52 -8.76
C LEU A 199 14.72 -14.38 -7.35
N LEU A 200 14.94 -13.23 -6.69
CA LEU A 200 14.42 -12.94 -5.35
C LEU A 200 12.88 -12.95 -5.33
N PHE A 201 12.24 -12.28 -6.28
CA PHE A 201 10.78 -12.27 -6.42
C PHE A 201 10.21 -13.65 -6.71
N SER A 202 10.82 -14.39 -7.63
CA SER A 202 10.39 -15.77 -7.94
C SER A 202 10.53 -16.69 -6.73
N GLY A 203 11.63 -16.54 -5.97
CA GLY A 203 11.83 -17.26 -4.72
C GLY A 203 10.79 -16.90 -3.66
N ALA A 204 10.51 -15.62 -3.48
CA ALA A 204 9.47 -15.13 -2.56
C ALA A 204 8.08 -15.65 -2.94
N LEU A 205 7.72 -15.62 -4.23
CA LEU A 205 6.47 -16.18 -4.74
C LEU A 205 6.37 -17.69 -4.51
N LEU A 206 7.46 -18.43 -4.74
CA LEU A 206 7.51 -19.86 -4.50
C LEU A 206 7.31 -20.18 -3.02
N VAL A 207 8.05 -19.51 -2.14
CA VAL A 207 7.90 -19.68 -0.67
C VAL A 207 6.47 -19.35 -0.24
N TYR A 208 5.91 -18.25 -0.75
CA TYR A 208 4.54 -17.88 -0.46
C TYR A 208 3.52 -18.92 -0.93
N HIS A 209 3.66 -19.42 -2.17
CA HIS A 209 2.77 -20.44 -2.70
C HIS A 209 2.87 -21.79 -1.96
N MET A 210 4.04 -22.11 -1.41
CA MET A 210 4.24 -23.31 -0.60
C MET A 210 3.63 -23.23 0.80
N LYS A 211 3.40 -22.02 1.36
CA LYS A 211 2.69 -21.89 2.64
C LYS A 211 1.25 -22.36 2.50
N GLU A 212 0.70 -23.04 3.50
CA GLU A 212 -0.74 -23.32 3.54
C GLU A 212 -1.53 -22.01 3.66
N LEU A 213 -1.19 -21.23 4.70
CA LEU A 213 -1.82 -19.95 5.02
C LEU A 213 -1.12 -18.77 4.34
N GLY A 214 -1.86 -17.69 4.14
CA GLY A 214 -1.36 -16.41 3.70
C GLY A 214 -0.63 -15.63 4.79
N ASN A 215 -0.14 -14.46 4.42
CA ASN A 215 0.48 -13.52 5.34
C ASN A 215 -0.62 -12.65 5.98
N LEU A 216 -0.38 -12.28 7.24
CA LEU A 216 -1.25 -11.40 8.01
C LEU A 216 -0.64 -10.00 8.06
N SER A 217 -1.37 -9.00 7.55
CA SER A 217 -0.92 -7.60 7.47
C SER A 217 -0.77 -6.91 8.83
N ILE A 218 -1.26 -7.53 9.90
CA ILE A 218 -1.14 -7.06 11.30
C ILE A 218 0.26 -7.24 11.88
N ARG A 219 1.14 -8.00 11.20
CA ARG A 219 2.53 -8.19 11.64
C ARG A 219 3.34 -6.93 11.35
N PRO A 220 3.98 -6.31 12.36
CA PRO A 220 4.77 -5.13 12.12
C PRO A 220 6.01 -5.49 11.28
N ALA A 221 6.49 -4.53 10.51
CA ALA A 221 7.78 -4.66 9.83
C ALA A 221 8.96 -4.52 10.80
N ILE A 222 8.76 -3.73 11.86
CA ILE A 222 9.75 -3.38 12.88
C ILE A 222 9.07 -3.51 14.25
N ALA A 223 9.71 -4.21 15.18
CA ALA A 223 9.23 -4.28 16.56
C ALA A 223 9.36 -2.91 17.25
N GLN A 224 8.38 -2.57 18.08
CA GLN A 224 8.41 -1.38 18.94
C GLN A 224 9.57 -1.47 19.94
N ASP A 225 10.21 -0.34 20.22
CA ASP A 225 11.22 -0.28 21.29
C ASP A 225 10.55 -0.24 22.66
N MET A 226 10.48 -1.41 23.30
CA MET A 226 9.86 -1.58 24.60
C MET A 226 10.82 -1.32 25.78
N SER A 227 12.08 -0.99 25.52
CA SER A 227 13.12 -0.91 26.58
C SER A 227 12.86 0.17 27.65
N HIS A 228 12.14 1.22 27.27
CA HIS A 228 11.79 2.35 28.12
C HIS A 228 10.28 2.57 28.26
N VAL A 229 9.48 1.58 27.86
CA VAL A 229 8.02 1.58 28.03
C VAL A 229 7.69 0.80 29.29
N LYS A 230 6.90 1.40 30.18
CA LYS A 230 6.40 0.69 31.36
C LYS A 230 5.14 -0.07 30.99
N VAL A 231 5.22 -1.39 30.97
CA VAL A 231 4.06 -2.26 30.65
C VAL A 231 3.42 -2.77 31.94
N THR A 232 2.11 -2.58 32.07
CA THR A 232 1.28 -3.13 33.15
C THR A 232 0.26 -4.09 32.54
N LEU A 233 0.16 -5.30 33.07
CA LEU A 233 -0.87 -6.27 32.68
C LEU A 233 -1.93 -6.33 33.77
N ASN A 234 -3.16 -5.96 33.41
CA ASN A 234 -4.33 -6.03 34.29
C ASN A 234 -5.24 -7.23 33.96
N ALA A 235 -5.11 -7.81 32.76
CA ALA A 235 -5.85 -8.99 32.33
C ALA A 235 -5.28 -10.30 32.93
N ASP A 236 -6.16 -11.23 33.29
CA ASP A 236 -5.77 -12.62 33.58
C ASP A 236 -5.58 -13.38 32.25
N LEU A 237 -4.37 -13.92 32.04
CA LEU A 237 -3.99 -14.54 30.76
C LEU A 237 -3.82 -16.05 30.92
N PRO A 238 -4.73 -16.87 30.35
CA PRO A 238 -4.58 -18.31 30.32
C PRO A 238 -3.26 -18.75 29.68
N THR A 239 -2.64 -19.76 30.27
CA THR A 239 -1.37 -20.34 29.79
C THR A 239 -1.59 -21.43 28.73
N GLY A 240 -2.80 -22.01 28.67
CA GLY A 240 -3.23 -22.94 27.63
C GLY A 240 -4.22 -22.33 26.65
N ALA A 241 -4.36 -22.94 25.48
CA ALA A 241 -5.42 -22.64 24.52
C ALA A 241 -5.94 -23.92 23.87
N GLU A 242 -7.25 -23.95 23.65
CA GLU A 242 -7.90 -25.03 22.89
C GLU A 242 -7.81 -24.75 21.39
N PRO A 243 -7.80 -25.80 20.54
CA PRO A 243 -7.88 -25.61 19.09
C PRO A 243 -9.17 -24.90 18.68
N VAL A 244 -9.05 -23.94 17.76
CA VAL A 244 -10.18 -23.15 17.24
C VAL A 244 -10.38 -23.37 15.75
N SER A 245 -11.51 -22.95 15.22
CA SER A 245 -11.86 -23.18 13.82
C SER A 245 -11.14 -22.23 12.88
N LEU A 246 -10.58 -22.79 11.81
CA LEU A 246 -10.08 -22.05 10.66
C LEU A 246 -11.17 -22.04 9.59
N TYR A 247 -11.38 -20.87 9.00
CA TYR A 247 -12.31 -20.69 7.89
C TYR A 247 -11.59 -20.14 6.65
N SER A 248 -12.28 -20.18 5.52
CA SER A 248 -11.83 -19.53 4.29
C SER A 248 -13.01 -18.89 3.58
N ASN A 249 -12.75 -17.81 2.87
CA ASN A 249 -13.75 -17.13 2.06
C ASN A 249 -13.17 -16.91 0.66
N SER A 250 -13.78 -17.57 -0.33
CA SER A 250 -13.30 -17.55 -1.71
C SER A 250 -13.52 -16.21 -2.43
N ARG A 251 -14.26 -15.28 -1.81
CA ARG A 251 -14.48 -13.92 -2.33
C ARG A 251 -13.31 -12.99 -2.00
N ILE A 252 -12.56 -13.29 -0.93
CA ILE A 252 -11.41 -12.49 -0.50
C ILE A 252 -10.28 -12.64 -1.53
N HIS A 253 -9.62 -11.53 -1.86
CA HIS A 253 -8.60 -11.45 -2.91
C HIS A 253 -9.10 -11.86 -4.31
N HIS A 254 -10.41 -11.95 -4.52
CA HIS A 254 -11.02 -12.36 -5.79
C HIS A 254 -11.59 -11.15 -6.54
N LEU A 255 -10.81 -10.60 -7.49
CA LEU A 255 -11.19 -9.40 -8.25
C LEU A 255 -12.48 -9.56 -9.06
N LYS A 256 -12.69 -10.75 -9.63
CA LYS A 256 -13.87 -11.05 -10.44
C LYS A 256 -15.17 -10.93 -9.64
N TYR A 257 -15.16 -11.19 -8.33
CA TYR A 257 -16.34 -10.99 -7.49
C TYR A 257 -16.71 -9.51 -7.41
N GLY A 258 -15.73 -8.62 -7.23
CA GLY A 258 -15.94 -7.17 -7.27
C GLY A 258 -16.46 -6.68 -8.63
N GLU A 259 -15.95 -7.24 -9.74
CA GLU A 259 -16.45 -6.94 -11.09
C GLU A 259 -17.91 -7.39 -11.27
N GLU A 260 -18.27 -8.56 -10.75
CA GLU A 260 -19.64 -9.08 -10.76
C GLU A 260 -20.59 -8.20 -9.94
N MET A 261 -20.18 -7.75 -8.75
CA MET A 261 -20.97 -6.84 -7.91
C MET A 261 -21.11 -5.45 -8.54
N ALA A 262 -20.04 -4.91 -9.13
CA ALA A 262 -20.10 -3.65 -9.88
C ALA A 262 -21.07 -3.78 -11.08
N ALA A 263 -21.03 -4.91 -11.80
CA ALA A 263 -21.96 -5.18 -12.89
C ALA A 263 -23.41 -5.34 -12.40
N LEU A 264 -23.63 -5.94 -11.23
CA LEU A 264 -24.94 -6.03 -10.60
C LEU A 264 -25.49 -4.64 -10.27
N MET A 265 -24.69 -3.75 -9.68
CA MET A 265 -25.11 -2.37 -9.38
C MET A 265 -25.45 -1.61 -10.66
N LYS A 266 -24.58 -1.69 -11.68
CA LYS A 266 -24.80 -1.05 -12.98
C LYS A 266 -26.11 -1.50 -13.63
N ARG A 267 -26.39 -2.80 -13.63
CA ARG A 267 -27.63 -3.34 -14.23
C ARG A 267 -28.87 -3.00 -13.40
N THR A 268 -28.77 -3.03 -12.07
CA THR A 268 -29.92 -2.78 -11.18
C THR A 268 -30.36 -1.32 -11.25
N PHE A 269 -29.40 -0.41 -11.27
CA PHE A 269 -29.62 1.03 -11.13
C PHE A 269 -29.39 1.82 -12.42
N ASP A 270 -29.27 1.12 -13.56
CA ASP A 270 -28.98 1.68 -14.89
C ASP A 270 -27.80 2.66 -14.89
N LEU A 271 -26.71 2.30 -14.21
CA LEU A 271 -25.53 3.14 -14.09
C LEU A 271 -24.52 2.86 -15.20
N GLN A 272 -23.98 3.92 -15.81
CA GLN A 272 -22.92 3.84 -16.81
C GLN A 272 -21.55 4.06 -16.19
N GLN A 273 -20.56 3.25 -16.56
CA GLN A 273 -19.20 3.44 -16.06
C GLN A 273 -18.48 4.56 -16.82
N VAL A 274 -17.83 5.45 -16.06
CA VAL A 274 -16.97 6.51 -16.60
C VAL A 274 -15.51 6.15 -16.36
N GLY A 275 -14.72 6.05 -17.43
CA GLY A 275 -13.30 5.76 -17.36
C GLY A 275 -12.94 4.33 -16.92
N GLY A 276 -11.67 4.13 -16.56
CA GLY A 276 -11.15 2.84 -16.10
C GLY A 276 -11.35 2.61 -14.60
N VAL A 277 -11.21 1.35 -14.17
CA VAL A 277 -11.24 0.98 -12.75
C VAL A 277 -9.99 1.54 -12.08
N ARG A 278 -10.19 2.37 -11.05
CA ARG A 278 -9.10 2.93 -10.26
C ARG A 278 -8.69 1.96 -9.16
N MET A 279 -7.41 1.97 -8.82
CA MET A 279 -6.83 1.20 -7.72
C MET A 279 -6.37 2.15 -6.61
N ASP A 280 -6.80 1.88 -5.38
CA ASP A 280 -6.34 2.59 -4.19
C ASP A 280 -6.09 1.60 -3.05
N GLY A 281 -4.83 1.24 -2.80
CA GLY A 281 -4.49 0.13 -1.90
C GLY A 281 -5.16 -1.18 -2.33
N PHE A 282 -5.91 -1.79 -1.41
CA PHE A 282 -6.71 -2.98 -1.69
C PHE A 282 -8.04 -2.67 -2.38
N ASN A 283 -8.41 -1.40 -2.55
CA ASN A 283 -9.68 -1.04 -3.13
C ASN A 283 -9.65 -1.08 -4.66
N ARG A 284 -10.78 -1.46 -5.25
CA ARG A 284 -11.09 -1.28 -6.68
C ARG A 284 -12.28 -0.36 -6.78
N ILE A 285 -12.13 0.70 -7.57
CA ILE A 285 -13.08 1.82 -7.58
C ILE A 285 -13.59 2.03 -9.00
N TRP A 286 -14.91 1.95 -9.16
CA TRP A 286 -15.64 2.25 -10.38
C TRP A 286 -16.36 3.58 -10.20
N MET A 287 -16.12 4.52 -11.11
CA MET A 287 -16.92 5.74 -11.22
C MET A 287 -18.11 5.43 -12.11
N LEU A 288 -19.29 5.71 -11.61
CA LEU A 288 -20.57 5.39 -12.21
C LEU A 288 -21.39 6.67 -12.37
N LEU A 289 -22.17 6.77 -13.44
CA LEU A 289 -23.00 7.92 -13.77
C LEU A 289 -24.43 7.45 -13.99
N ALA A 290 -25.38 8.10 -13.31
CA ALA A 290 -26.81 7.92 -13.56
C ALA A 290 -27.28 8.81 -14.72
N ASP A 291 -28.46 8.51 -15.26
CA ASP A 291 -29.05 9.25 -16.40
C ASP A 291 -29.31 10.74 -16.11
N ASP A 292 -29.53 11.09 -14.84
CA ASP A 292 -29.69 12.47 -14.37
C ASP A 292 -28.36 13.24 -14.24
N GLY A 293 -27.23 12.58 -14.55
CA GLY A 293 -25.88 13.12 -14.44
C GLY A 293 -25.28 13.02 -13.03
N LYS A 294 -25.96 12.38 -12.07
CA LYS A 294 -25.44 12.20 -10.72
C LYS A 294 -24.34 11.13 -10.69
N GLU A 295 -23.22 11.46 -10.06
CA GLU A 295 -22.07 10.57 -9.95
C GLU A 295 -22.16 9.65 -8.72
N TYR A 296 -21.83 8.39 -8.92
CA TYR A 296 -21.73 7.37 -7.89
C TYR A 296 -20.35 6.72 -7.93
N THR A 297 -19.87 6.33 -6.76
CA THR A 297 -18.66 5.54 -6.61
C THR A 297 -19.03 4.17 -6.09
N PHE A 298 -18.71 3.13 -6.85
CA PHE A 298 -18.71 1.76 -6.36
C PHE A 298 -17.29 1.36 -5.97
N ASN A 299 -17.12 0.89 -4.75
CA ASN A 299 -15.84 0.52 -4.19
C ASN A 299 -15.88 -0.92 -3.66
N TYR A 300 -14.87 -1.70 -4.01
CA TYR A 300 -14.70 -3.08 -3.55
C TYR A 300 -13.39 -3.22 -2.78
N ALA A 301 -13.48 -3.59 -1.51
CA ALA A 301 -12.36 -3.88 -0.64
C ALA A 301 -11.89 -5.33 -0.84
N VAL A 302 -10.80 -5.51 -1.60
CA VAL A 302 -10.31 -6.83 -2.00
C VAL A 302 -9.84 -7.67 -0.81
N ASN A 303 -9.44 -7.04 0.30
CA ASN A 303 -8.88 -7.66 1.50
C ASN A 303 -9.92 -8.23 2.47
N ASP A 304 -11.17 -7.78 2.43
CA ASP A 304 -12.25 -8.28 3.31
C ASP A 304 -13.52 -8.69 2.55
N GLY A 305 -13.56 -8.47 1.23
CA GLY A 305 -14.66 -8.86 0.36
C GLY A 305 -15.88 -7.93 0.45
N GLY A 306 -15.83 -6.90 1.29
CA GLY A 306 -16.85 -5.88 1.41
C GLY A 306 -16.87 -4.93 0.21
N TRP A 307 -18.01 -4.28 0.00
CA TRP A 307 -18.16 -3.28 -1.03
C TRP A 307 -19.19 -2.24 -0.63
N TRP A 308 -19.11 -1.06 -1.23
CA TRP A 308 -20.10 -0.02 -1.04
C TRP A 308 -20.34 0.78 -2.31
N LEU A 309 -21.57 1.28 -2.44
CA LEU A 309 -21.99 2.25 -3.44
C LEU A 309 -22.35 3.53 -2.70
N SER A 310 -21.84 4.67 -3.12
CA SER A 310 -22.17 5.96 -2.51
C SER A 310 -22.13 7.10 -3.53
N THR A 311 -22.85 8.17 -3.25
CA THR A 311 -22.81 9.43 -4.01
C THR A 311 -22.52 10.60 -3.07
N GLU A 312 -21.97 11.69 -3.60
CA GLU A 312 -21.73 12.90 -2.81
C GLU A 312 -23.03 13.70 -2.57
N GLY A 313 -23.02 14.51 -1.51
CA GLY A 313 -24.17 15.31 -1.06
C GLY A 313 -24.88 14.71 0.16
N ASP A 314 -25.87 15.44 0.66
CA ASP A 314 -26.69 14.98 1.78
C ASP A 314 -27.71 13.94 1.30
N GLY A 315 -27.97 12.92 2.12
CA GLY A 315 -29.01 11.94 1.86
C GLY A 315 -30.42 12.52 1.92
N SER A 316 -31.44 11.66 1.83
CA SER A 316 -32.83 12.07 2.01
C SER A 316 -33.13 12.65 3.39
N GLY A 317 -32.24 12.43 4.36
CA GLY A 317 -32.45 12.77 5.77
C GLY A 317 -33.42 11.79 6.45
N PRO A 318 -33.81 12.07 7.70
CA PRO A 318 -34.80 11.28 8.43
C PRO A 318 -36.12 11.19 7.66
N MET A 319 -36.74 10.01 7.66
CA MET A 319 -38.01 9.73 7.00
C MET A 319 -38.98 9.12 8.01
N GLU A 320 -40.29 9.22 7.72
CA GLU A 320 -41.30 8.56 8.53
C GLU A 320 -41.07 7.05 8.56
N GLN A 321 -41.25 6.42 9.73
CA GLN A 321 -40.90 5.01 9.92
C GLN A 321 -41.62 4.06 8.95
N GLU A 322 -42.85 4.38 8.56
CA GLU A 322 -43.63 3.61 7.58
C GLU A 322 -43.05 3.74 6.17
N GLU A 323 -42.56 4.91 5.79
CA GLU A 323 -41.92 5.16 4.50
C GLU A 323 -40.57 4.44 4.42
N LEU A 324 -39.77 4.55 5.48
CA LEU A 324 -38.50 3.82 5.61
C LEU A 324 -38.74 2.31 5.52
N ALA A 325 -39.76 1.77 6.19
CA ALA A 325 -40.11 0.36 6.12
C ALA A 325 -40.46 -0.10 4.68
N LYS A 326 -41.18 0.73 3.90
CA LYS A 326 -41.47 0.44 2.48
C LYS A 326 -40.22 0.36 1.62
N HIS A 327 -39.25 1.24 1.85
CA HIS A 327 -37.93 1.11 1.22
C HIS A 327 -37.22 -0.18 1.66
N GLY A 328 -37.33 -0.54 2.93
CA GLY A 328 -36.85 -1.82 3.48
C GLY A 328 -37.36 -3.03 2.69
N GLU A 329 -38.67 -3.14 2.50
CA GLU A 329 -39.29 -4.25 1.76
C GLU A 329 -38.78 -4.34 0.31
N TYR A 330 -38.65 -3.19 -0.36
CA TYR A 330 -38.13 -3.14 -1.73
C TYR A 330 -36.69 -3.65 -1.81
N TYR A 331 -35.79 -3.12 -0.97
CA TYR A 331 -34.38 -3.49 -0.99
C TYR A 331 -34.17 -4.93 -0.53
N GLU A 332 -34.90 -5.40 0.49
CA GLU A 332 -34.83 -6.79 0.93
C GLU A 332 -35.22 -7.75 -0.20
N SER A 333 -36.34 -7.51 -0.88
CA SER A 333 -36.80 -8.31 -2.02
C SER A 333 -35.79 -8.33 -3.16
N TRP A 334 -35.22 -7.17 -3.49
CA TRP A 334 -34.16 -7.06 -4.49
C TRP A 334 -32.90 -7.83 -4.10
N MET A 335 -32.43 -7.71 -2.85
CA MET A 335 -31.22 -8.37 -2.42
C MET A 335 -31.37 -9.89 -2.32
N LEU A 336 -32.53 -10.37 -1.87
CA LEU A 336 -32.88 -11.80 -1.84
C LEU A 336 -32.93 -12.37 -3.26
N SER A 337 -33.61 -11.69 -4.19
CA SER A 337 -33.72 -12.14 -5.59
C SER A 337 -32.39 -12.06 -6.35
N SER A 338 -31.52 -11.12 -5.99
CA SER A 338 -30.16 -11.01 -6.54
C SER A 338 -29.17 -11.99 -5.90
N GLY A 339 -29.57 -12.69 -4.84
CA GLY A 339 -28.74 -13.67 -4.13
C GLY A 339 -27.62 -13.06 -3.27
N ILE A 340 -27.70 -11.76 -2.93
CA ILE A 340 -26.67 -11.09 -2.12
C ILE A 340 -27.04 -11.02 -0.64
N LEU A 341 -28.32 -11.14 -0.27
CA LEU A 341 -28.77 -11.21 1.12
C LEU A 341 -29.12 -12.65 1.50
N PRO A 342 -28.46 -13.23 2.53
CA PRO A 342 -28.88 -14.51 3.09
C PRO A 342 -30.27 -14.41 3.75
N PRO A 343 -31.15 -15.43 3.58
CA PRO A 343 -32.53 -15.39 4.09
C PRO A 343 -32.67 -15.30 5.62
N ASN A 344 -31.60 -15.57 6.36
CA ASN A 344 -31.56 -15.53 7.82
C ASN A 344 -31.07 -14.18 8.38
N ALA A 345 -30.89 -13.16 7.54
CA ALA A 345 -30.53 -11.82 8.00
C ALA A 345 -31.70 -11.17 8.75
N VAL A 346 -31.39 -10.46 9.82
CA VAL A 346 -32.38 -9.79 10.68
C VAL A 346 -32.46 -8.32 10.30
N PHE A 347 -33.64 -7.88 9.89
CA PHE A 347 -33.92 -6.49 9.53
C PHE A 347 -34.11 -5.59 10.76
N SER A 348 -33.59 -4.37 10.67
CA SER A 348 -33.75 -3.29 11.63
C SER A 348 -33.62 -1.93 10.94
N THR A 349 -33.97 -0.86 11.66
CA THR A 349 -33.73 0.54 11.23
C THR A 349 -32.85 1.27 12.24
N GLN A 350 -32.10 2.26 11.76
CA GLN A 350 -31.19 3.10 12.56
C GLN A 350 -31.34 4.57 12.16
N ASN A 351 -31.29 5.48 13.14
CA ASN A 351 -31.27 6.94 12.96
C ASN A 351 -32.39 7.54 12.08
N GLU A 352 -33.53 6.85 11.94
CA GLU A 352 -34.69 7.28 11.14
C GLU A 352 -34.41 7.44 9.63
N ASP A 353 -33.24 7.05 9.13
CA ASP A 353 -32.83 7.17 7.72
C ASP A 353 -32.13 5.91 7.16
N THR A 354 -31.73 4.99 8.02
CA THR A 354 -30.87 3.86 7.65
C THR A 354 -31.60 2.55 7.83
N LEU A 355 -31.59 1.74 6.78
CA LEU A 355 -32.04 0.35 6.75
C LEU A 355 -30.86 -0.57 7.02
N ARG A 356 -31.04 -1.59 7.86
CA ARG A 356 -29.94 -2.47 8.26
C ARG A 356 -30.38 -3.94 8.34
N TRP A 357 -29.56 -4.81 7.78
CA TRP A 357 -29.72 -6.27 7.87
C TRP A 357 -28.47 -6.90 8.47
N ASP A 358 -28.61 -7.56 9.61
CA ASP A 358 -27.50 -8.17 10.33
C ASP A 358 -27.56 -9.71 10.28
N ILE A 359 -26.39 -10.32 10.16
CA ILE A 359 -26.18 -11.73 10.42
C ILE A 359 -25.19 -11.83 11.58
N GLU A 360 -25.74 -11.90 12.78
CA GLU A 360 -24.94 -11.96 13.98
C GLU A 360 -24.39 -13.37 14.21
N ARG A 361 -23.12 -13.43 14.58
CA ARG A 361 -22.47 -14.65 15.05
C ARG A 361 -21.51 -14.29 16.16
N SER A 362 -21.65 -14.91 17.33
CA SER A 362 -20.72 -14.67 18.41
C SER A 362 -19.34 -15.24 18.06
N ILE A 363 -18.29 -14.57 18.52
CA ILE A 363 -16.91 -15.05 18.39
C ILE A 363 -16.75 -16.45 18.98
N ALA A 364 -17.41 -16.74 20.11
CA ALA A 364 -17.34 -18.05 20.74
C ALA A 364 -17.91 -19.15 19.82
N ASP A 365 -19.01 -18.86 19.13
CA ASP A 365 -19.61 -19.79 18.16
C ASP A 365 -18.75 -19.97 16.91
N ILE A 366 -18.09 -18.90 16.44
CA ILE A 366 -17.11 -18.99 15.34
C ILE A 366 -15.93 -19.86 15.78
N ALA A 367 -15.33 -19.60 16.93
CA ALA A 367 -14.16 -20.32 17.41
C ALA A 367 -14.45 -21.81 17.69
N ARG A 368 -15.64 -22.14 18.19
CA ARG A 368 -16.05 -23.50 18.55
C ARG A 368 -16.80 -24.24 17.43
N GLY A 369 -17.34 -23.53 16.44
CA GLY A 369 -18.12 -24.10 15.34
C GLY A 369 -17.37 -25.09 14.46
N ASN A 370 -18.06 -25.80 13.58
CA ASN A 370 -17.47 -26.79 12.67
C ASN A 370 -18.22 -26.90 11.34
N SER A 371 -18.94 -25.84 10.97
CA SER A 371 -19.74 -25.73 9.76
C SER A 371 -19.54 -24.36 9.13
N ASP A 372 -19.89 -24.26 7.86
CA ASP A 372 -19.96 -23.00 7.14
C ASP A 372 -20.92 -22.03 7.85
N TYR A 373 -20.65 -20.73 7.75
CA TYR A 373 -21.52 -19.68 8.28
C TYR A 373 -21.41 -18.39 7.48
N ALA A 374 -22.45 -17.58 7.55
CA ALA A 374 -22.41 -16.19 7.12
C ALA A 374 -22.38 -15.27 8.34
N SER A 375 -21.74 -14.11 8.21
CA SER A 375 -21.76 -13.05 9.22
C SER A 375 -21.51 -11.69 8.59
N GLY A 376 -21.94 -10.62 9.26
CA GLY A 376 -21.74 -9.24 8.81
C GLY A 376 -23.07 -8.52 8.63
N MET A 377 -23.05 -7.42 7.89
CA MET A 377 -24.22 -6.57 7.74
C MET A 377 -24.34 -5.93 6.36
N VAL A 378 -25.57 -5.55 6.00
CA VAL A 378 -25.86 -4.60 4.92
C VAL A 378 -26.51 -3.38 5.53
N MET A 379 -26.07 -2.19 5.13
CA MET A 379 -26.71 -0.91 5.48
C MET A 379 -27.07 -0.16 4.21
N ILE A 380 -28.28 0.38 4.14
CA ILE A 380 -28.75 1.19 3.01
C ILE A 380 -29.35 2.48 3.54
N VAL A 381 -28.90 3.61 3.01
CA VAL A 381 -29.58 4.89 3.13
C VAL A 381 -30.35 5.12 1.83
N PRO A 382 -31.69 5.10 1.85
CA PRO A 382 -32.51 5.32 0.67
C PRO A 382 -32.29 6.72 0.04
N SER A 383 -32.76 6.87 -1.20
CA SER A 383 -32.98 8.18 -1.81
C SER A 383 -34.48 8.49 -1.77
N GLY A 384 -34.85 9.75 -1.47
CA GLY A 384 -36.25 10.17 -1.39
C GLY A 384 -36.96 10.20 -2.75
N GLU A 385 -36.21 10.34 -3.84
CA GLU A 385 -36.68 10.13 -5.20
C GLU A 385 -35.58 9.40 -5.99
N HIS A 386 -35.95 8.42 -6.82
CA HIS A 386 -35.09 7.47 -7.58
C HIS A 386 -34.68 6.20 -6.80
N GLN A 387 -34.72 5.06 -7.49
CA GLN A 387 -34.49 3.72 -6.90
C GLN A 387 -33.03 3.42 -6.52
N ILE A 388 -32.11 4.35 -6.79
CA ILE A 388 -30.68 4.21 -6.48
C ILE A 388 -30.47 4.71 -5.04
N PRO A 389 -29.90 3.88 -4.13
CA PRO A 389 -29.68 4.31 -2.76
C PRO A 389 -28.63 5.42 -2.71
N HIS A 390 -28.79 6.36 -1.77
CA HIS A 390 -27.76 7.37 -1.51
C HIS A 390 -26.46 6.70 -1.04
N SER A 391 -26.58 5.72 -0.16
CA SER A 391 -25.47 4.83 0.18
C SER A 391 -25.95 3.39 0.38
N LEU A 392 -25.12 2.44 -0.03
CA LEU A 392 -25.26 1.02 0.23
C LEU A 392 -23.90 0.52 0.69
N PHE A 393 -23.83 0.00 1.90
CA PHE A 393 -22.66 -0.66 2.46
C PHE A 393 -22.93 -2.15 2.64
N TYR A 394 -22.07 -2.99 2.10
CA TYR A 394 -22.18 -4.44 2.15
C TYR A 394 -20.93 -5.07 2.76
N SER A 395 -21.11 -5.83 3.84
CA SER A 395 -20.03 -6.49 4.58
C SER A 395 -20.33 -7.95 4.94
N ILE A 396 -21.35 -8.56 4.33
CA ILE A 396 -21.66 -9.97 4.57
C ILE A 396 -20.56 -10.85 4.00
N GLN A 397 -20.06 -11.75 4.84
CA GLN A 397 -19.00 -12.68 4.55
C GLN A 397 -19.50 -14.12 4.66
N GLU A 398 -19.23 -14.93 3.65
CA GLU A 398 -19.53 -16.37 3.65
C GLU A 398 -18.25 -17.15 3.94
N ASN A 399 -18.17 -17.67 5.15
CA ASN A 399 -17.01 -18.37 5.68
C ASN A 399 -17.23 -19.88 5.62
N LYS A 400 -16.39 -20.56 4.83
CA LYS A 400 -16.37 -22.02 4.73
C LYS A 400 -15.46 -22.62 5.78
N PHE A 401 -15.95 -23.59 6.53
CA PHE A 401 -15.16 -24.29 7.53
C PHE A 401 -14.06 -25.12 6.85
N VAL A 402 -12.83 -24.97 7.34
CA VAL A 402 -11.67 -25.71 6.82
C VAL A 402 -11.34 -26.86 7.76
N ARG A 403 -10.95 -26.54 9.00
CA ARG A 403 -10.58 -27.50 10.06
C ARG A 403 -10.38 -26.77 11.38
N LYS A 404 -10.19 -27.52 12.47
CA LYS A 404 -9.62 -26.97 13.71
C LYS A 404 -8.10 -26.79 13.56
N ILE A 405 -7.55 -25.74 14.17
CA ILE A 405 -6.13 -25.44 14.18
C ILE A 405 -5.67 -25.12 15.61
N GLU A 406 -4.45 -25.55 15.94
CA GLU A 406 -3.80 -25.15 17.19
C GLU A 406 -3.42 -23.68 17.16
N ILE A 407 -3.60 -23.01 18.29
CA ILE A 407 -3.20 -21.62 18.51
C ILE A 407 -2.28 -21.51 19.72
N ILE A 408 -1.50 -20.45 19.77
CA ILE A 408 -0.74 -20.06 20.97
C ILE A 408 -1.71 -19.62 22.07
N SER A 409 -1.27 -19.65 23.33
CA SER A 409 -2.11 -19.17 24.43
C SER A 409 -2.14 -17.64 24.53
N PRO A 410 -3.16 -17.04 25.17
CA PRO A 410 -3.20 -15.61 25.44
C PRO A 410 -1.93 -15.09 26.13
N ALA A 411 -1.37 -15.86 27.08
CA ALA A 411 -0.10 -15.53 27.72
C ALA A 411 1.08 -15.48 26.72
N GLN A 412 1.15 -16.42 25.78
CA GLN A 412 2.16 -16.42 24.71
C GLN A 412 1.97 -15.25 23.74
N ALA A 413 0.73 -14.92 23.38
CA ALA A 413 0.42 -13.77 22.54
C ALA A 413 0.82 -12.45 23.21
N TYR A 414 0.59 -12.32 24.51
CA TYR A 414 1.05 -11.17 25.29
C TYR A 414 2.58 -11.05 25.36
N MET A 415 3.32 -12.16 25.33
CA MET A 415 4.78 -12.08 25.21
C MET A 415 5.24 -11.41 23.92
N GLU A 416 4.48 -11.51 22.82
CA GLU A 416 4.76 -10.77 21.59
C GLU A 416 4.49 -9.27 21.77
N VAL A 417 3.43 -8.89 22.51
CA VAL A 417 3.20 -7.49 22.93
C VAL A 417 4.38 -6.97 23.75
N ALA A 418 4.84 -7.72 24.75
CA ALA A 418 5.96 -7.34 25.60
C ALA A 418 7.28 -7.19 24.82
N LYS A 419 7.44 -7.91 23.70
CA LYS A 419 8.58 -7.79 22.78
C LYS A 419 8.44 -6.65 21.77
N GLY A 420 7.30 -5.98 21.71
CA GLY A 420 7.02 -4.94 20.72
C GLY A 420 6.59 -5.48 19.36
N ASN A 421 6.27 -6.77 19.22
CA ASN A 421 5.91 -7.41 17.95
C ASN A 421 4.44 -7.17 17.56
N PHE A 422 4.03 -5.92 17.59
CA PHE A 422 2.68 -5.50 17.24
C PHE A 422 2.69 -4.17 16.48
N TYR A 423 1.63 -3.91 15.72
CA TYR A 423 1.46 -2.64 15.03
C TYR A 423 0.80 -1.61 15.94
N VAL A 424 1.32 -0.38 15.90
CA VAL A 424 0.69 0.81 16.47
C VAL A 424 0.89 1.98 15.49
N TYR A 425 -0.07 2.88 15.40
CA TYR A 425 0.00 3.99 14.45
C TYR A 425 1.10 5.00 14.82
N ASN A 426 1.22 5.33 16.11
CA ASN A 426 2.28 6.16 16.64
C ASN A 426 3.22 5.29 17.47
N ASP A 427 4.51 5.31 17.13
CA ASP A 427 5.51 4.58 17.89
C ASP A 427 5.50 4.99 19.36
N LEU A 428 5.67 4.00 20.23
CA LEU A 428 5.77 4.22 21.67
C LEU A 428 7.07 4.97 21.98
N LYS A 429 6.98 5.93 22.90
CA LYS A 429 8.07 6.82 23.29
C LYS A 429 8.65 6.44 24.65
N ASN A 430 9.87 6.89 24.90
CA ASN A 430 10.53 6.71 26.19
C ASN A 430 9.69 7.33 27.32
N GLY A 431 9.37 6.51 28.32
CA GLY A 431 8.55 6.90 29.48
C GLY A 431 7.06 6.62 29.33
N ASP A 432 6.60 6.15 28.16
CA ASP A 432 5.20 5.77 27.95
C ASP A 432 4.78 4.64 28.89
N GLN A 433 3.52 4.71 29.33
CA GLN A 433 2.89 3.69 30.15
C GLN A 433 1.83 2.95 29.34
N LEU A 434 2.10 1.68 29.04
CA LEU A 434 1.19 0.78 28.34
C LEU A 434 0.48 -0.10 29.37
N ASN A 435 -0.83 0.08 29.51
CA ASN A 435 -1.68 -0.78 30.31
C ASN A 435 -2.46 -1.71 29.37
N VAL A 436 -2.34 -3.02 29.59
CA VAL A 436 -3.08 -4.04 28.86
C VAL A 436 -4.19 -4.56 29.77
N ASP A 437 -5.41 -4.19 29.43
CA ASP A 437 -6.58 -4.32 30.31
C ASP A 437 -7.40 -5.56 29.97
N GLU A 438 -7.56 -5.85 28.69
CA GLU A 438 -8.38 -6.96 28.21
C GLU A 438 -7.73 -7.65 26.99
N TYR A 439 -8.19 -8.87 26.73
CA TYR A 439 -7.90 -9.58 25.50
C TYR A 439 -9.15 -10.33 25.02
N GLU A 440 -9.22 -10.53 23.72
CA GLU A 440 -10.25 -11.37 23.11
C GLU A 440 -9.70 -12.06 21.86
N LEU A 441 -10.24 -13.23 21.55
CA LEU A 441 -9.97 -13.89 20.28
C LEU A 441 -10.87 -13.26 19.22
N ILE A 442 -10.32 -12.85 18.08
CA ILE A 442 -11.10 -12.43 16.92
C ILE A 442 -10.55 -13.12 15.68
N TYR A 443 -11.04 -12.74 14.50
CA TYR A 443 -10.61 -13.28 13.24
C TYR A 443 -10.33 -12.18 12.22
N THR A 444 -9.35 -12.41 11.35
CA THR A 444 -9.03 -11.54 10.23
C THR A 444 -8.60 -12.36 9.02
N TYR A 445 -8.83 -11.84 7.81
CA TYR A 445 -8.40 -12.53 6.60
C TYR A 445 -6.89 -12.37 6.38
N ASP A 446 -6.28 -13.46 5.94
CA ASP A 446 -4.93 -13.45 5.40
C ASP A 446 -4.92 -13.19 3.90
N SER A 447 -3.72 -13.02 3.36
CA SER A 447 -3.51 -12.74 1.93
C SER A 447 -3.89 -13.88 0.97
N LYS A 448 -4.36 -15.03 1.47
CA LYS A 448 -4.90 -16.17 0.70
C LYS A 448 -6.40 -16.37 0.91
N GLY A 449 -7.06 -15.53 1.70
CA GLY A 449 -8.48 -15.61 2.00
C GLY A 449 -8.84 -16.60 3.10
N TYR A 450 -7.88 -17.09 3.90
CA TYR A 450 -8.22 -17.77 5.14
C TYR A 450 -8.57 -16.76 6.22
N TYR A 451 -9.66 -17.01 6.93
CA TYR A 451 -10.07 -16.23 8.10
C TYR A 451 -9.40 -16.84 9.33
N GLN A 452 -8.29 -16.24 9.74
CA GLN A 452 -7.42 -16.77 10.77
C GLN A 452 -7.75 -16.18 12.15
N PRO A 453 -7.62 -16.97 13.23
CA PRO A 453 -7.74 -16.48 14.59
C PRO A 453 -6.57 -15.55 14.95
N VAL A 454 -6.88 -14.44 15.62
CA VAL A 454 -5.90 -13.48 16.15
C VAL A 454 -6.37 -13.00 17.52
N TYR A 455 -5.44 -12.64 18.40
CA TYR A 455 -5.77 -12.03 19.69
C TYR A 455 -5.80 -10.52 19.55
N ARG A 456 -6.93 -9.90 19.91
CA ARG A 456 -7.02 -8.47 20.11
C ARG A 456 -6.73 -8.16 21.57
N PHE A 457 -5.70 -7.35 21.82
CA PHE A 457 -5.45 -6.76 23.12
C PHE A 457 -5.96 -5.31 23.11
N THR A 458 -6.53 -4.88 24.22
CA THR A 458 -7.03 -3.52 24.42
C THR A 458 -6.57 -2.97 25.77
N GLY A 459 -6.46 -1.65 25.84
CA GLY A 459 -6.12 -0.95 27.07
C GLY A 459 -5.77 0.50 26.78
N THR A 460 -4.71 1.02 27.41
CA THR A 460 -4.31 2.43 27.28
C THR A 460 -2.81 2.64 27.14
N VAL A 461 -2.43 3.66 26.38
CA VAL A 461 -1.08 4.24 26.36
C VAL A 461 -1.20 5.68 26.84
N ASN A 462 -0.61 6.02 27.99
CA ASN A 462 -0.71 7.35 28.60
C ASN A 462 -2.16 7.88 28.64
N GLU A 463 -3.10 7.05 29.12
CA GLU A 463 -4.55 7.33 29.19
C GLU A 463 -5.30 7.37 27.84
N SER A 464 -4.59 7.33 26.72
CA SER A 464 -5.20 7.23 25.39
C SER A 464 -5.54 5.78 25.06
N SER A 465 -6.70 5.54 24.46
CA SER A 465 -7.13 4.20 24.05
C SER A 465 -6.09 3.53 23.14
N TRP A 466 -5.79 2.28 23.43
CA TRP A 466 -4.84 1.47 22.68
C TRP A 466 -5.46 0.11 22.36
N SER A 467 -5.21 -0.36 21.14
CA SER A 467 -5.55 -1.72 20.74
C SER A 467 -4.54 -2.24 19.74
N THR A 468 -4.27 -3.55 19.80
CA THR A 468 -3.44 -4.21 18.80
C THR A 468 -3.86 -5.66 18.55
N LEU A 469 -3.39 -6.23 17.45
CA LEU A 469 -3.69 -7.59 17.01
C LEU A 469 -2.43 -8.44 16.95
N ILE A 470 -2.50 -9.65 17.51
CA ILE A 470 -1.42 -10.64 17.51
C ILE A 470 -1.90 -11.92 16.82
N PRO A 471 -1.17 -12.46 15.81
CA PRO A 471 -1.50 -13.75 15.22
C PRO A 471 -1.61 -14.86 16.27
N ALA A 472 -2.70 -15.63 16.25
CA ALA A 472 -2.88 -16.73 17.20
C ALA A 472 -2.32 -18.06 16.66
N VAL A 473 -2.22 -18.23 15.35
CA VAL A 473 -1.64 -19.43 14.72
C VAL A 473 -0.11 -19.43 14.90
N LYS A 474 0.43 -20.59 15.31
CA LYS A 474 1.88 -20.81 15.53
C LYS A 474 2.75 -20.56 14.30
#